data_AF-A0A2A7B2S3-F1
#
_entry.id   AF-A0A2A7B2S3-F1
#
_cell.length_a   1.000
_cell.length_b   1.000
_cell.length_c   1.000
_cell.angle_alpha   90.00
_cell.angle_beta   90.00
_cell.angle_gamma   90.00
#
_symmetry.space_group_name_H-M   'P 1'
#
loop_
_entity.id
_entity.type
_entity.pdbx_description
1 polymer ?
#
loop_
_entity_poly.entity_id
_entity_poly.type
_entity_poly.pdbx_seq_one_letter_code
_entity_poly.pdbx_strand_id
1 'polypeptide(L)'
;MEKSTLIDLINQVQDIRNCFTTSYQTVASYPDRPPKQKQYQTIRANKEYALWRARIEAELGVLTQDRTVDDIYKLFASIEKGYSEWYYFTQLEAKLTVLKELILSGSISRLEDGMESKENKVFISHSSKDAEIVKAFVELLEDIGMPENSIVCTSVPGYGIPGGKKIYEWLREQLLNYNTHMIFMLSHNYYDSAASLNEMGAAWLAKTESTLILLPGFGFSDIKGCIDPSEMGIALEGDINELKHRLGELKDNLCEEFKLSTMSATKWERYRDGFLQKTQSNVSKESIQEEKPDDSQPYIPTVKNYNNETVSVETAFLLVYAAAGDGRILRLATLGSPVQVSAAGKQFMVDNSQRESAIWQEALDNLVHFGWVKSVGRKGEVFEVTGTGYTKADWLKEGMCINTDIEPLDEIKNFDR
;
A
#
# COMPACT_ATOMS: atom_id res chain seq x y z
N MET A 1 -16.26 -28.59 12.10
CA MET A 1 -17.21 -29.67 12.46
C MET A 1 -18.65 -29.23 12.11
N GLU A 2 -18.85 -28.61 10.93
CA GLU A 2 -19.99 -27.69 10.71
C GLU A 2 -20.75 -27.89 9.39
N LYS A 3 -20.25 -28.67 8.42
CA LYS A 3 -21.01 -29.07 7.22
C LYS A 3 -22.21 -29.99 7.52
N SER A 4 -22.32 -30.51 8.74
CA SER A 4 -23.35 -31.47 9.15
C SER A 4 -24.76 -30.85 9.17
N THR A 5 -24.89 -29.62 9.67
CA THR A 5 -26.20 -29.07 10.07
C THR A 5 -27.19 -28.87 8.92
N LEU A 6 -26.78 -28.29 7.79
CA LEU A 6 -27.67 -28.08 6.64
C LEU A 6 -28.02 -29.40 5.93
N ILE A 7 -27.07 -30.32 5.79
CA ILE A 7 -27.32 -31.63 5.19
C ILE A 7 -28.32 -32.42 6.05
N ASP A 8 -28.19 -32.36 7.37
CA ASP A 8 -29.12 -32.98 8.31
C ASP A 8 -30.54 -32.41 8.19
N LEU A 9 -30.67 -31.09 7.98
CA LEU A 9 -31.96 -30.46 7.71
C LEU A 9 -32.54 -30.85 6.36
N ILE A 10 -31.72 -30.97 5.31
CA ILE A 10 -32.17 -31.44 3.99
C ILE A 10 -32.66 -32.90 4.09
N ASN A 11 -32.01 -33.74 4.88
CA ASN A 11 -32.42 -35.13 5.07
C ASN A 11 -33.81 -35.25 5.74
N GLN A 12 -34.23 -34.26 6.54
CA GLN A 12 -35.56 -34.20 7.16
C GLN A 12 -36.69 -33.88 6.17
N VAL A 13 -36.39 -33.56 4.90
CA VAL A 13 -37.42 -33.12 3.92
C VAL A 13 -38.55 -34.14 3.75
N GLN A 14 -38.26 -35.45 3.89
CA GLN A 14 -39.28 -36.50 3.82
C GLN A 14 -40.21 -36.50 5.03
N ASP A 15 -39.68 -36.24 6.22
CA ASP A 15 -40.49 -36.14 7.44
C ASP A 15 -41.39 -34.91 7.35
N ILE A 16 -40.87 -33.80 6.87
CA ILE A 16 -41.64 -32.56 6.64
C ILE A 16 -42.71 -32.75 5.57
N ARG A 17 -42.46 -33.57 4.54
CA ARG A 17 -43.46 -33.92 3.54
C ARG A 17 -44.70 -34.59 4.16
N ASN A 18 -44.54 -35.30 5.28
CA ASN A 18 -45.66 -35.95 5.98
C ASN A 18 -46.51 -34.95 6.78
N CYS A 19 -46.06 -33.71 6.98
CA CYS A 19 -46.80 -32.66 7.68
C CYS A 19 -47.93 -32.03 6.82
N PHE A 20 -48.06 -32.41 5.55
CA PHE A 20 -49.13 -31.94 4.68
C PHE A 20 -50.51 -32.37 5.19
N THR A 21 -51.44 -31.42 5.11
CA THR A 21 -52.84 -31.64 5.47
C THR A 21 -53.73 -31.44 4.26
N THR A 22 -54.80 -32.21 4.20
CA THR A 22 -55.81 -32.06 3.16
C THR A 22 -56.80 -30.96 3.56
N SER A 23 -56.84 -29.90 2.76
CA SER A 23 -57.80 -28.81 2.86
C SER A 23 -58.81 -28.88 1.71
N TYR A 24 -60.03 -28.40 1.96
CA TYR A 24 -61.11 -28.36 0.98
C TYR A 24 -61.55 -26.93 0.74
N GLN A 25 -61.61 -26.52 -0.52
CA GLN A 25 -62.17 -25.23 -0.91
C GLN A 25 -63.43 -25.46 -1.74
N THR A 26 -64.54 -24.85 -1.33
CA THR A 26 -65.77 -24.86 -2.12
C THR A 26 -65.59 -24.00 -3.37
N VAL A 27 -65.68 -24.62 -4.54
CA VAL A 27 -65.52 -23.97 -5.85
C VAL A 27 -66.86 -23.54 -6.44
N ALA A 28 -67.93 -24.28 -6.12
CA ALA A 28 -69.30 -23.90 -6.46
C ALA A 28 -70.28 -24.51 -5.46
N SER A 29 -71.24 -23.70 -5.00
CA SER A 29 -72.35 -24.14 -4.16
C SER A 29 -73.64 -24.08 -4.96
N TYR A 30 -74.50 -25.08 -4.82
CA TYR A 30 -75.80 -25.16 -5.48
C TYR A 30 -76.88 -25.54 -4.45
N PRO A 31 -78.12 -25.05 -4.57
CA PRO A 31 -79.17 -25.31 -3.58
C PRO A 31 -79.51 -26.81 -3.41
N ASP A 32 -79.50 -27.56 -4.51
CA ASP A 32 -80.05 -28.93 -4.56
C ASP A 32 -78.99 -30.04 -4.68
N ARG A 33 -77.70 -29.72 -4.50
CA ARG A 33 -76.63 -30.74 -4.55
C ARG A 33 -75.44 -30.35 -3.67
N PRO A 34 -74.67 -31.33 -3.16
CA PRO A 34 -73.50 -31.06 -2.34
C PRO A 34 -72.50 -30.13 -3.07
N PRO A 35 -71.87 -29.20 -2.34
CA PRO A 35 -70.94 -28.24 -2.92
C PRO A 35 -69.80 -28.96 -3.64
N LYS A 36 -69.44 -28.45 -4.83
CA LYS A 36 -68.24 -28.91 -5.52
C LYS A 36 -67.04 -28.40 -4.75
N GLN A 37 -66.38 -29.29 -4.03
CA GLN A 37 -65.15 -29.01 -3.31
C GLN A 37 -63.96 -29.42 -4.15
N LYS A 38 -62.93 -28.58 -4.16
CA LYS A 38 -61.63 -28.94 -4.70
C LYS A 38 -60.67 -29.16 -3.54
N GLN A 39 -60.04 -30.32 -3.58
CA GLN A 39 -59.07 -30.74 -2.57
C GLN A 39 -57.71 -30.11 -2.89
N TYR A 40 -57.05 -29.62 -1.85
CA TYR A 40 -55.69 -29.10 -1.93
C TYR A 40 -54.87 -29.58 -0.74
N GLN A 41 -53.57 -29.75 -0.96
CA GLN A 41 -52.62 -30.13 0.08
C GLN A 41 -51.94 -28.86 0.59
N THR A 42 -51.98 -28.63 1.91
CA THR A 42 -51.46 -27.43 2.58
C THR A 42 -50.50 -27.79 3.71
N ILE A 43 -49.42 -27.03 3.86
CA ILE A 43 -48.37 -27.24 4.87
C ILE A 43 -47.97 -25.95 5.61
N ARG A 44 -48.17 -24.76 5.03
CA ARG A 44 -47.62 -23.49 5.57
C ARG A 44 -48.01 -23.15 7.02
N ALA A 45 -49.17 -23.61 7.49
CA ALA A 45 -49.63 -23.38 8.87
C ALA A 45 -49.06 -24.39 9.89
N ASN A 46 -48.31 -25.40 9.43
CA ASN A 46 -47.71 -26.41 10.29
C ASN A 46 -46.45 -25.86 10.99
N LYS A 47 -46.38 -26.04 12.31
CA LYS A 47 -45.27 -25.52 13.14
C LYS A 47 -43.92 -26.18 12.84
N GLU A 48 -43.92 -27.47 12.53
CA GLU A 48 -42.70 -28.23 12.21
C GLU A 48 -42.12 -27.76 10.88
N TYR A 49 -42.96 -27.59 9.86
CA TYR A 49 -42.56 -26.99 8.58
C TYR A 49 -42.03 -25.57 8.76
N ALA A 50 -42.72 -24.71 9.53
CA ALA A 50 -42.29 -23.34 9.75
C ALA A 50 -40.90 -23.26 10.43
N LEU A 51 -40.66 -24.11 11.43
CA LEU A 51 -39.36 -24.17 12.11
C LEU A 51 -38.27 -24.73 11.20
N TRP A 52 -38.55 -25.81 10.46
CA TRP A 52 -37.63 -26.39 9.49
C TRP A 52 -37.24 -25.40 8.41
N ARG A 53 -38.22 -24.70 7.83
CA ARG A 53 -38.00 -23.62 6.85
C ARG A 53 -37.09 -22.53 7.41
N ALA A 54 -37.38 -22.01 8.59
CA ALA A 54 -36.59 -20.94 9.19
C ALA A 54 -35.11 -21.36 9.41
N ARG A 55 -34.88 -22.62 9.80
CA ARG A 55 -33.53 -23.18 9.93
C ARG A 55 -32.82 -23.32 8.58
N ILE A 56 -33.51 -23.82 7.56
CA ILE A 56 -32.97 -23.87 6.19
C ILE A 56 -32.63 -22.45 5.72
N GLU A 57 -33.54 -21.48 5.83
CA GLU A 57 -33.32 -20.10 5.39
C GLU A 57 -32.12 -19.44 6.08
N ALA A 58 -31.90 -19.72 7.37
CA ALA A 58 -30.72 -19.26 8.12
C ALA A 58 -29.42 -19.87 7.59
N GLU A 59 -29.42 -21.18 7.33
CA GLU A 59 -28.26 -21.91 6.78
C GLU A 59 -27.94 -21.51 5.33
N LEU A 60 -28.97 -21.21 4.52
CA LEU A 60 -28.79 -20.71 3.15
C LEU A 60 -28.19 -19.30 3.13
N GLY A 61 -28.53 -18.45 4.12
CA GLY A 61 -28.05 -17.08 4.22
C GLY A 61 -26.54 -16.98 4.45
N VAL A 62 -25.91 -18.07 4.88
CA VAL A 62 -24.47 -18.17 5.09
C VAL A 62 -23.77 -18.96 3.98
N LEU A 63 -24.39 -19.20 2.82
CA LEU A 63 -23.74 -19.85 1.67
C LEU A 63 -23.25 -18.84 0.62
N THR A 64 -22.23 -19.22 -0.14
CA THR A 64 -21.81 -18.49 -1.35
C THR A 64 -23.00 -18.32 -2.30
N GLN A 65 -23.10 -17.14 -2.93
CA GLN A 65 -24.22 -16.81 -3.80
C GLN A 65 -24.29 -17.77 -4.99
N ASP A 66 -25.39 -18.54 -5.08
CA ASP A 66 -25.65 -19.50 -6.15
C ASP A 66 -27.12 -19.44 -6.60
N ARG A 67 -27.36 -19.69 -7.89
CA ARG A 67 -28.69 -19.65 -8.49
C ARG A 67 -29.67 -20.66 -7.84
N THR A 68 -29.17 -21.80 -7.38
CA THR A 68 -29.97 -22.84 -6.71
C THR A 68 -30.51 -22.33 -5.37
N VAL A 69 -29.70 -21.55 -4.64
CA VAL A 69 -30.09 -20.91 -3.37
C VAL A 69 -31.21 -19.90 -3.62
N ASP A 70 -31.08 -19.06 -4.65
CA ASP A 70 -32.13 -18.10 -5.03
C ASP A 70 -33.45 -18.78 -5.43
N ASP A 71 -33.37 -19.90 -6.17
CA ASP A 71 -34.54 -20.69 -6.56
C ASP A 71 -35.26 -21.26 -5.32
N ILE A 72 -34.51 -21.72 -4.31
CA ILE A 72 -35.07 -22.23 -3.05
C ILE A 72 -35.83 -21.13 -2.29
N TYR A 73 -35.26 -19.93 -2.16
CA TYR A 73 -35.95 -18.79 -1.53
C TYR A 73 -37.26 -18.44 -2.26
N LYS A 74 -37.26 -18.46 -3.61
CA LYS A 74 -38.48 -18.21 -4.41
C LYS A 74 -39.55 -19.27 -4.19
N LEU A 75 -39.15 -20.54 -4.02
CA LEU A 75 -40.06 -21.64 -3.76
C LEU A 75 -40.69 -21.53 -2.37
N PHE A 76 -39.90 -21.23 -1.34
CA PHE A 76 -40.43 -20.94 0.00
C PHE A 76 -41.45 -19.79 -0.03
N ALA A 77 -41.11 -18.67 -0.67
CA ALA A 77 -42.02 -17.54 -0.83
C ALA A 77 -43.31 -17.89 -1.58
N SER A 78 -43.27 -18.85 -2.52
CA SER A 78 -44.45 -19.31 -3.26
C SER A 78 -45.38 -20.18 -2.41
N ILE A 79 -44.81 -21.04 -1.55
CA ILE A 79 -45.58 -21.85 -0.59
C ILE A 79 -46.30 -20.96 0.42
N GLU A 80 -45.64 -19.91 0.93
CA GLU A 80 -46.25 -18.97 1.89
C GLU A 80 -47.46 -18.22 1.35
N LYS A 81 -47.44 -17.92 0.03
CA LYS A 81 -48.58 -17.31 -0.66
C LYS A 81 -49.80 -18.24 -0.75
N GLY A 82 -49.65 -19.53 -0.40
CA GLY A 82 -50.75 -20.49 -0.30
C GLY A 82 -51.23 -21.04 -1.64
N TYR A 83 -50.48 -20.84 -2.72
CA TYR A 83 -50.82 -21.36 -4.04
C TYR A 83 -50.12 -22.68 -4.27
N SER A 84 -50.84 -23.73 -4.68
CA SER A 84 -50.27 -25.01 -5.13
C SER A 84 -49.13 -25.52 -4.23
N GLU A 85 -49.30 -25.46 -2.90
CA GLU A 85 -48.22 -25.66 -1.93
C GLU A 85 -47.49 -27.00 -2.15
N TRP A 86 -48.22 -28.08 -2.43
CA TRP A 86 -47.65 -29.39 -2.76
C TRP A 86 -46.76 -29.40 -4.02
N TYR A 87 -47.17 -28.69 -5.07
CA TYR A 87 -46.39 -28.58 -6.30
C TYR A 87 -45.06 -27.86 -6.03
N TYR A 88 -45.12 -26.71 -5.36
CA TYR A 88 -43.90 -25.96 -5.04
C TYR A 88 -43.01 -26.70 -4.04
N PHE A 89 -43.60 -27.43 -3.09
CA PHE A 89 -42.84 -28.27 -2.16
C PHE A 89 -42.12 -29.42 -2.88
N THR A 90 -42.77 -30.05 -3.87
CA THR A 90 -42.12 -31.08 -4.70
C THR A 90 -40.91 -30.50 -5.46
N GLN A 91 -41.02 -29.28 -5.98
CA GLN A 91 -39.89 -28.61 -6.63
C GLN A 91 -38.80 -28.18 -5.64
N LEU A 92 -39.20 -27.77 -4.43
CA LEU A 92 -38.30 -27.43 -3.34
C LEU A 92 -37.45 -28.65 -2.95
N GLU A 93 -38.07 -29.83 -2.80
CA GLU A 93 -37.39 -31.08 -2.49
C GLU A 93 -36.33 -31.43 -3.55
N ALA A 94 -36.67 -31.29 -4.84
CA ALA A 94 -35.71 -31.52 -5.92
C ALA A 94 -34.53 -30.54 -5.84
N LYS A 95 -34.80 -29.25 -5.57
CA LYS A 95 -33.76 -28.22 -5.45
C LYS A 95 -32.87 -28.41 -4.22
N LEU A 96 -33.44 -28.81 -3.08
CA LEU A 96 -32.68 -29.15 -1.87
C LEU A 96 -31.79 -30.38 -2.08
N THR A 97 -32.26 -31.36 -2.87
CA THR A 97 -31.45 -32.52 -3.25
C THR A 97 -30.23 -32.10 -4.08
N VAL A 98 -30.43 -31.26 -5.10
CA VAL A 98 -29.33 -30.72 -5.91
C VAL A 98 -28.39 -29.88 -5.04
N LEU A 99 -28.91 -29.02 -4.16
CA LEU A 99 -28.09 -28.24 -3.23
C LEU A 99 -27.21 -29.13 -2.35
N LYS A 100 -27.76 -30.23 -1.84
CA LYS A 100 -26.98 -31.23 -1.06
C LYS A 100 -25.84 -31.81 -1.88
N GLU A 101 -26.06 -32.16 -3.15
CA GLU A 101 -25.00 -32.64 -4.05
C GLU A 101 -23.94 -31.58 -4.32
N LEU A 102 -24.33 -30.31 -4.49
CA LEU A 102 -23.41 -29.19 -4.69
C LEU A 102 -22.56 -28.91 -3.45
N ILE A 103 -23.12 -29.00 -2.25
CA ILE A 103 -22.37 -28.87 -0.99
C ILE A 103 -21.39 -30.04 -0.82
N LEU A 104 -21.83 -31.28 -1.10
CA LEU A 104 -20.98 -32.47 -0.97
C LEU A 104 -19.84 -32.50 -1.99
N SER A 105 -20.07 -31.97 -3.20
CA SER A 105 -19.03 -31.84 -4.23
C SER A 105 -18.10 -30.64 -4.01
N GLY A 106 -18.40 -29.77 -3.05
CA GLY A 106 -17.64 -28.54 -2.79
C GLY A 106 -17.91 -27.40 -3.77
N SER A 107 -18.90 -27.53 -4.65
CA SER A 107 -19.28 -26.50 -5.62
C SER A 107 -19.98 -25.29 -4.98
N ILE A 108 -20.61 -25.50 -3.81
CA ILE A 108 -21.17 -24.46 -2.95
C ILE A 108 -20.55 -24.64 -1.56
N SER A 109 -20.09 -23.55 -0.97
CA SER A 109 -19.53 -23.53 0.38
C SER A 109 -20.23 -22.47 1.23
N ARG A 110 -20.05 -22.50 2.55
CA ARG A 110 -20.44 -21.38 3.41
C ARG A 110 -19.64 -20.13 3.05
N LEU A 111 -20.20 -18.93 3.23
CA LEU A 111 -19.50 -17.65 3.16
C LEU A 111 -18.28 -17.64 4.10
N GLU A 112 -18.38 -18.33 5.23
CA GLU A 112 -17.26 -18.59 6.15
C GLU A 112 -16.29 -19.66 5.62
N ASP A 113 -16.77 -20.69 4.91
CA ASP A 113 -15.93 -21.67 4.17
C ASP A 113 -15.29 -21.05 2.89
N GLY A 114 -15.66 -19.81 2.52
CA GLY A 114 -14.99 -18.99 1.51
C GLY A 114 -13.65 -18.42 1.99
N MET A 115 -13.33 -18.59 3.27
CA MET A 115 -11.95 -18.67 3.72
C MET A 115 -11.57 -20.16 3.83
N GLU A 116 -11.16 -20.77 2.71
CA GLU A 116 -9.85 -21.41 2.82
C GLU A 116 -8.96 -20.35 3.47
N SER A 117 -8.27 -20.67 4.56
CA SER A 117 -7.24 -19.75 5.03
C SER A 117 -6.26 -19.63 3.87
N LYS A 118 -6.46 -18.61 3.02
CA LYS A 118 -5.54 -18.30 1.94
C LYS A 118 -4.20 -18.29 2.63
N GLU A 119 -3.28 -19.10 2.13
CA GLU A 119 -1.98 -19.19 2.76
C GLU A 119 -1.44 -17.77 2.90
N ASN A 120 -0.98 -17.44 4.10
CA ASN A 120 -0.45 -16.12 4.35
C ASN A 120 0.86 -16.00 3.57
N LYS A 121 1.08 -14.85 2.94
CA LYS A 121 2.33 -14.51 2.27
C LYS A 121 2.79 -13.13 2.67
N VAL A 122 4.09 -12.99 2.91
CA VAL A 122 4.73 -11.68 3.02
C VAL A 122 5.30 -11.31 1.66
N PHE A 123 4.86 -10.19 1.13
CA PHE A 123 5.41 -9.62 -0.09
C PHE A 123 6.27 -8.40 0.25
N ILE A 124 7.54 -8.42 -0.15
CA ILE A 124 8.49 -7.34 0.15
C ILE A 124 8.67 -6.47 -1.08
N SER A 125 7.87 -5.40 -1.14
CA SER A 125 7.95 -4.41 -2.22
C SER A 125 9.09 -3.43 -1.95
N HIS A 126 10.00 -3.29 -2.90
CA HIS A 126 11.18 -2.42 -2.78
C HIS A 126 11.72 -1.99 -4.15
N SER A 127 12.66 -1.04 -4.17
CA SER A 127 13.43 -0.76 -5.39
C SER A 127 14.56 -1.76 -5.55
N SER A 128 14.83 -2.22 -6.78
CA SER A 128 15.99 -3.11 -7.06
C SER A 128 17.34 -2.52 -6.63
N LYS A 129 17.44 -1.19 -6.50
CA LYS A 129 18.63 -0.50 -5.99
C LYS A 129 18.84 -0.68 -4.48
N ASP A 130 17.81 -1.06 -3.74
CA ASP A 130 17.83 -1.26 -2.29
C ASP A 130 18.00 -2.74 -1.92
N ALA A 131 18.39 -3.60 -2.88
CA ALA A 131 18.42 -5.05 -2.71
C ALA A 131 19.30 -5.53 -1.53
N GLU A 132 20.41 -4.84 -1.24
CA GLU A 132 21.32 -5.22 -0.15
C GLU A 132 20.66 -5.13 1.24
N ILE A 133 19.95 -4.04 1.53
CA ILE A 133 19.26 -3.88 2.82
C ILE A 133 18.02 -4.78 2.89
N VAL A 134 17.34 -4.98 1.76
CA VAL A 134 16.20 -5.91 1.68
C VAL A 134 16.65 -7.35 1.89
N LYS A 135 17.82 -7.75 1.38
CA LYS A 135 18.39 -9.07 1.65
C LYS A 135 18.64 -9.27 3.14
N ALA A 136 19.21 -8.28 3.83
CA ALA A 136 19.39 -8.36 5.28
C ALA A 136 18.04 -8.48 6.03
N PHE A 137 16.98 -7.86 5.53
CA PHE A 137 15.64 -7.99 6.07
C PHE A 137 15.02 -9.37 5.80
N VAL A 138 15.21 -9.95 4.62
CA VAL A 138 14.81 -11.34 4.31
C VAL A 138 15.51 -12.32 5.26
N GLU A 139 16.82 -12.15 5.48
CA GLU A 139 17.57 -12.98 6.45
C GLU A 139 17.00 -12.86 7.88
N LEU A 140 16.51 -11.68 8.29
CA LEU A 140 15.80 -11.52 9.57
C LEU A 140 14.48 -12.31 9.59
N LEU A 141 13.72 -12.32 8.49
CA LEU A 141 12.50 -13.11 8.36
C LEU A 141 12.78 -14.62 8.45
N GLU A 142 13.85 -15.08 7.81
CA GLU A 142 14.33 -16.47 7.94
C GLU A 142 14.70 -16.80 9.39
N ASP A 143 15.44 -15.91 10.05
CA ASP A 143 15.88 -16.08 11.45
C ASP A 143 14.69 -16.18 12.44
N ILE A 144 13.60 -15.45 12.20
CA ILE A 144 12.36 -15.59 13.00
C ILE A 144 11.56 -16.86 12.67
N GLY A 145 11.95 -17.59 11.62
CA GLY A 145 11.38 -18.88 11.24
C GLY A 145 10.27 -18.82 10.18
N MET A 146 10.23 -17.76 9.37
CA MET A 146 9.28 -17.66 8.27
C MET A 146 9.47 -18.82 7.26
N PRO A 147 8.39 -19.50 6.83
CA PRO A 147 8.47 -20.52 5.79
C PRO A 147 8.98 -19.96 4.45
N GLU A 148 9.86 -20.69 3.77
CA GLU A 148 10.45 -20.26 2.50
C GLU A 148 9.38 -19.88 1.45
N ASN A 149 8.35 -20.70 1.31
CA ASN A 149 7.27 -20.51 0.32
C ASN A 149 6.31 -19.36 0.66
N SER A 150 6.40 -18.78 1.86
CA SER A 150 5.53 -17.67 2.29
C SER A 150 6.16 -16.30 2.04
N ILE A 151 7.46 -16.22 1.72
CA ILE A 151 8.13 -14.95 1.39
C ILE A 151 8.14 -14.76 -0.14
N VAL A 152 7.79 -13.56 -0.58
CA VAL A 152 7.93 -13.13 -1.97
C VAL A 152 8.82 -11.89 -2.03
N CYS A 153 9.99 -12.03 -2.64
CA CYS A 153 10.95 -10.94 -2.83
C CYS A 153 11.75 -11.16 -4.13
N THR A 154 11.45 -10.36 -5.16
CA THR A 154 11.94 -10.61 -6.52
C THR A 154 13.43 -10.34 -6.73
N SER A 155 14.06 -9.56 -5.85
CA SER A 155 15.50 -9.25 -5.91
C SER A 155 16.38 -10.24 -5.17
N VAL A 156 15.80 -11.09 -4.30
CA VAL A 156 16.56 -12.03 -3.48
C VAL A 156 16.47 -13.42 -4.10
N PRO A 157 17.60 -14.04 -4.52
CA PRO A 157 17.60 -15.39 -5.06
C PRO A 157 16.95 -16.39 -4.09
N GLY A 158 16.07 -17.24 -4.62
CA GLY A 158 15.26 -18.18 -3.82
C GLY A 158 13.82 -17.71 -3.56
N TYR A 159 13.59 -16.39 -3.50
CA TYR A 159 12.28 -15.80 -3.17
C TYR A 159 11.59 -15.09 -4.34
N GLY A 160 12.19 -15.20 -5.53
CA GLY A 160 11.72 -14.53 -6.74
C GLY A 160 10.63 -15.27 -7.51
N ILE A 161 10.28 -14.71 -8.66
CA ILE A 161 9.23 -15.24 -9.53
C ILE A 161 9.72 -16.54 -10.19
N PRO A 162 8.92 -17.63 -10.19
CA PRO A 162 9.29 -18.85 -10.88
C PRO A 162 9.59 -18.63 -12.37
N GLY A 163 10.65 -19.27 -12.88
CA GLY A 163 11.06 -19.13 -14.29
C GLY A 163 9.94 -19.47 -15.27
N GLY A 164 9.79 -18.67 -16.33
CA GLY A 164 8.78 -18.86 -17.38
C GLY A 164 7.40 -18.27 -17.10
N LYS A 165 7.17 -17.67 -15.91
CA LYS A 165 5.95 -16.92 -15.60
C LYS A 165 6.04 -15.48 -16.09
N LYS A 166 4.91 -14.89 -16.49
CA LYS A 166 4.80 -13.45 -16.74
C LYS A 166 4.68 -12.72 -15.41
N ILE A 167 5.55 -11.74 -15.18
CA ILE A 167 5.74 -11.04 -13.90
C ILE A 167 4.40 -10.50 -13.35
N TYR A 168 3.72 -9.65 -14.11
CA TYR A 168 2.50 -8.99 -13.64
C TYR A 168 1.31 -9.93 -13.43
N GLU A 169 1.18 -10.97 -14.27
CA GLU A 169 0.12 -11.97 -14.10
C GLU A 169 0.36 -12.77 -12.80
N TRP A 170 1.61 -13.20 -12.56
CA TRP A 170 1.97 -13.92 -11.36
C TRP A 170 1.80 -13.09 -10.08
N LEU A 171 2.24 -11.82 -10.10
CA LEU A 171 2.05 -10.89 -8.98
C LEU A 171 0.58 -10.68 -8.66
N ARG A 172 -0.26 -10.50 -9.69
CA ARG A 172 -1.70 -10.38 -9.52
C ARG A 172 -2.32 -11.65 -8.92
N GLU A 173 -1.89 -12.82 -9.35
CA GLU A 173 -2.32 -14.10 -8.76
C GLU A 173 -1.94 -14.18 -7.28
N GLN A 174 -0.74 -13.72 -6.90
CA GLN A 174 -0.34 -13.70 -5.49
C GLN A 174 -1.27 -12.82 -4.66
N LEU A 175 -1.50 -11.57 -5.09
CA LEU A 175 -2.35 -10.62 -4.36
C LEU A 175 -3.83 -11.04 -4.28
N LEU A 176 -4.36 -11.72 -5.30
CA LEU A 176 -5.77 -12.12 -5.33
C LEU A 176 -6.04 -13.44 -4.62
N ASN A 177 -5.12 -14.40 -4.71
CA ASN A 177 -5.36 -15.78 -4.24
C ASN A 177 -4.77 -16.06 -2.85
N TYR A 178 -3.88 -15.20 -2.34
CA TYR A 178 -3.23 -15.34 -1.03
C TYR A 178 -3.64 -14.23 -0.07
N ASN A 179 -3.55 -14.48 1.24
CA ASN A 179 -3.63 -13.44 2.25
C ASN A 179 -2.27 -12.76 2.30
N THR A 180 -2.14 -11.66 1.57
CA THR A 180 -0.85 -11.01 1.40
C THR A 180 -0.68 -9.89 2.42
N HIS A 181 0.36 -10.00 3.23
CA HIS A 181 0.91 -8.90 4.03
C HIS A 181 1.98 -8.20 3.21
N MET A 182 1.75 -6.93 2.89
CA MET A 182 2.69 -6.12 2.13
C MET A 182 3.70 -5.45 3.05
N ILE A 183 4.99 -5.66 2.83
CA ILE A 183 6.05 -4.89 3.48
C ILE A 183 6.63 -3.95 2.44
N PHE A 184 6.39 -2.66 2.63
CA PHE A 184 6.92 -1.60 1.75
C PHE A 184 8.24 -1.09 2.30
N MET A 185 9.34 -1.39 1.62
CA MET A 185 10.67 -0.86 1.94
C MET A 185 10.84 0.48 1.22
N LEU A 186 10.34 1.56 1.84
CA LEU A 186 10.23 2.87 1.22
C LEU A 186 11.56 3.63 1.25
N SER A 187 11.91 4.20 0.09
CA SER A 187 13.13 4.98 -0.14
C SER A 187 12.90 5.95 -1.31
N HIS A 188 13.85 6.84 -1.59
CA HIS A 188 13.78 7.63 -2.83
C HIS A 188 13.85 6.75 -4.08
N ASN A 189 14.70 5.72 -4.04
CA ASN A 189 14.80 4.74 -5.13
C ASN A 189 13.47 4.01 -5.36
N TYR A 190 12.66 3.82 -4.32
CA TYR A 190 11.32 3.24 -4.41
C TYR A 190 10.39 4.18 -5.18
N TYR A 191 10.33 5.45 -4.78
CA TYR A 191 9.45 6.44 -5.40
C TYR A 191 9.88 6.84 -6.82
N ASP A 192 11.15 6.65 -7.17
CA ASP A 192 11.66 6.84 -8.53
C ASP A 192 11.42 5.61 -9.44
N SER A 193 10.94 4.50 -8.88
CA SER A 193 10.70 3.25 -9.60
C SER A 193 9.23 3.12 -10.00
N ALA A 194 8.94 3.33 -11.29
CA ALA A 194 7.58 3.15 -11.81
C ALA A 194 7.01 1.74 -11.53
N ALA A 195 7.86 0.70 -11.54
CA ALA A 195 7.45 -0.65 -11.17
C ALA A 195 7.00 -0.72 -9.70
N SER A 196 7.78 -0.18 -8.77
CA SER A 196 7.48 -0.18 -7.34
C SER A 196 6.22 0.64 -7.01
N LEU A 197 6.02 1.77 -7.70
CA LEU A 197 4.78 2.55 -7.60
C LEU A 197 3.55 1.79 -8.12
N ASN A 198 3.69 1.04 -9.21
CA ASN A 198 2.61 0.21 -9.74
C ASN A 198 2.25 -0.94 -8.79
N GLU A 199 3.25 -1.56 -8.17
CA GLU A 199 3.05 -2.60 -7.14
C GLU A 199 2.33 -2.04 -5.90
N MET A 200 2.72 -0.85 -5.44
CA MET A 200 2.03 -0.12 -4.36
C MET A 200 0.56 0.15 -4.69
N GLY A 201 0.27 0.66 -5.90
CA GLY A 201 -1.11 0.92 -6.32
C GLY A 201 -1.96 -0.35 -6.41
N ALA A 202 -1.37 -1.46 -6.86
CA ALA A 202 -2.06 -2.76 -6.93
C ALA A 202 -2.39 -3.31 -5.54
N ALA A 203 -1.44 -3.23 -4.61
CA ALA A 203 -1.62 -3.63 -3.21
C ALA A 203 -2.70 -2.78 -2.52
N TRP A 204 -2.65 -1.45 -2.70
CA TRP A 204 -3.67 -0.55 -2.16
C TRP A 204 -5.08 -0.89 -2.67
N LEU A 205 -5.23 -1.14 -3.98
CA LEU A 205 -6.52 -1.55 -4.55
C LEU A 205 -7.00 -2.90 -3.99
N ALA A 206 -6.07 -3.82 -3.72
CA ALA A 206 -6.35 -5.13 -3.16
C ALA A 206 -6.68 -5.09 -1.65
N LYS A 207 -6.53 -3.94 -0.97
CA LYS A 207 -6.76 -3.75 0.47
C LYS A 207 -5.99 -4.75 1.34
N THR A 208 -4.73 -5.00 0.99
CA THR A 208 -3.83 -5.84 1.77
C THR A 208 -3.45 -5.17 3.07
N GLU A 209 -3.24 -5.95 4.14
CA GLU A 209 -2.52 -5.48 5.33
C GLU A 209 -1.12 -5.05 4.93
N SER A 210 -0.62 -3.96 5.52
CA SER A 210 0.69 -3.43 5.15
C SER A 210 1.51 -2.91 6.32
N THR A 211 2.81 -3.18 6.26
CA THR A 211 3.83 -2.57 7.11
C THR A 211 4.72 -1.66 6.27
N LEU A 212 4.93 -0.44 6.74
CA LEU A 212 5.86 0.50 6.14
C LEU A 212 7.22 0.41 6.84
N ILE A 213 8.29 0.20 6.08
CA ILE A 213 9.67 0.28 6.58
C ILE A 213 10.38 1.38 5.81
N LEU A 214 10.75 2.46 6.50
CA LEU A 214 11.46 3.59 5.90
C LEU A 214 12.96 3.31 5.94
N LEU A 215 13.57 3.23 4.75
CA LEU A 215 15.00 3.04 4.60
C LEU A 215 15.78 4.31 4.99
N PRO A 216 17.08 4.18 5.31
CA PRO A 216 17.95 5.32 5.61
C PRO A 216 17.83 6.48 4.62
N GLY A 217 17.75 7.71 5.13
CA GLY A 217 17.57 8.92 4.33
C GLY A 217 16.14 9.22 3.85
N PHE A 218 15.17 8.35 4.17
CA PHE A 218 13.75 8.51 3.81
C PHE A 218 12.89 8.66 5.06
N GLY A 219 12.16 9.78 5.18
CA GLY A 219 11.31 10.08 6.34
C GLY A 219 9.82 9.96 6.03
N PHE A 220 8.99 10.02 7.09
CA PHE A 220 7.53 9.99 6.96
C PHE A 220 6.98 11.13 6.08
N SER A 221 7.61 12.31 6.13
CA SER A 221 7.24 13.46 5.29
C SER A 221 7.51 13.23 3.79
N ASP A 222 8.33 12.23 3.45
CA ASP A 222 8.64 11.90 2.05
C ASP A 222 7.62 10.93 1.44
N ILE A 223 6.73 10.33 2.25
CA ILE A 223 5.68 9.41 1.78
C ILE A 223 4.70 10.18 0.91
N LYS A 224 4.41 9.63 -0.28
CA LYS A 224 3.50 10.22 -1.27
C LYS A 224 2.55 9.16 -1.82
N GLY A 225 1.44 9.59 -2.41
CA GLY A 225 0.53 8.69 -3.13
C GLY A 225 -0.55 8.10 -2.23
N CYS A 226 -0.81 6.79 -2.37
CA CYS A 226 -1.97 6.13 -1.79
C CYS A 226 -1.74 5.52 -0.39
N ILE A 227 -0.56 5.73 0.19
CA ILE A 227 -0.21 5.32 1.55
C ILE A 227 -0.37 6.55 2.46
N ASP A 228 -1.05 6.38 3.59
CA ASP A 228 -1.24 7.45 4.56
C ASP A 228 0.06 7.66 5.38
N PRO A 229 0.70 8.84 5.31
CA PRO A 229 1.91 9.13 6.08
C PRO A 229 1.72 9.07 7.60
N SER A 230 0.46 9.10 8.08
CA SER A 230 0.12 8.97 9.49
C SER A 230 -0.01 7.52 9.97
N GLU A 231 0.05 6.54 9.06
CA GLU A 231 0.16 5.13 9.43
C GLU A 231 1.47 4.86 10.19
N MET A 232 1.41 3.98 11.20
CA MET A 232 2.60 3.63 11.97
C MET A 232 3.58 2.84 11.08
N GLY A 233 4.73 3.44 10.80
CA GLY A 233 5.84 2.82 10.07
C GLY A 233 7.07 2.60 10.94
N ILE A 234 8.03 1.83 10.42
CA ILE A 234 9.30 1.51 11.06
C ILE A 234 10.40 2.28 10.35
N ALA A 235 10.91 3.35 10.97
CA ALA A 235 12.06 4.08 10.44
C ALA A 235 13.36 3.38 10.85
N LEU A 236 14.19 2.98 9.89
CA LEU A 236 15.48 2.33 10.16
C LEU A 236 16.55 3.30 10.67
N GLU A 237 16.25 4.60 10.67
CA GLU A 237 17.04 5.67 11.28
C GLU A 237 16.23 6.36 12.40
N GLY A 238 16.94 6.96 13.36
CA GLY A 238 16.34 7.69 14.48
C GLY A 238 16.62 7.05 15.83
N ASP A 239 15.65 7.14 16.74
CA ASP A 239 15.80 6.59 18.09
C ASP A 239 15.89 5.06 18.06
N ILE A 240 17.02 4.55 18.55
CA ILE A 240 17.33 3.11 18.51
C ILE A 240 16.38 2.29 19.38
N ASN A 241 15.84 2.85 20.47
CA ASN A 241 14.94 2.12 21.35
C ASN A 241 13.57 1.97 20.69
N GLU A 242 13.07 3.04 20.06
CA GLU A 242 11.85 3.02 19.26
C GLU A 242 11.96 2.04 18.09
N LEU A 243 13.04 2.10 17.31
CA LEU A 243 13.28 1.15 16.23
C LEU A 243 13.30 -0.30 16.74
N LYS A 244 13.99 -0.56 17.85
CA LYS A 244 14.03 -1.89 18.46
C LYS A 244 12.66 -2.37 18.95
N HIS A 245 11.84 -1.44 19.46
CA HIS A 245 10.47 -1.72 19.87
C HIS A 245 9.58 -2.07 18.69
N ARG A 246 9.58 -1.24 17.63
CA ARG A 246 8.80 -1.45 16.40
C ARG A 246 9.15 -2.72 15.65
N LEU A 247 10.44 -3.06 15.55
CA LEU A 247 10.84 -4.37 15.01
C LEU A 247 10.33 -5.53 15.88
N GLY A 248 10.22 -5.32 17.19
CA GLY A 248 9.62 -6.27 18.11
C GLY A 248 8.15 -6.49 17.81
N GLU A 249 7.37 -5.41 17.68
CA GLU A 249 5.96 -5.47 17.29
C GLU A 249 5.77 -6.16 15.94
N LEU A 250 6.57 -5.81 14.93
CA LEU A 250 6.53 -6.46 13.62
C LEU A 250 6.75 -7.97 13.75
N LYS A 251 7.78 -8.39 14.50
CA LYS A 251 8.04 -9.81 14.72
C LYS A 251 6.89 -10.50 15.44
N ASP A 252 6.28 -9.87 16.44
CA ASP A 252 5.13 -10.45 17.16
C ASP A 252 3.93 -10.62 16.23
N ASN A 253 3.61 -9.59 15.43
CA ASN A 253 2.54 -9.63 14.44
C ASN A 253 2.77 -10.74 13.40
N LEU A 254 3.98 -10.84 12.84
CA LEU A 254 4.31 -11.89 11.88
C LEU A 254 4.30 -13.29 12.51
N CYS A 255 4.75 -13.42 13.76
CA CYS A 255 4.69 -14.71 14.46
C CYS A 255 3.25 -15.18 14.68
N GLU A 256 2.35 -14.25 15.04
CA GLU A 256 0.93 -14.54 15.20
C GLU A 256 0.28 -14.87 13.85
N GLU A 257 0.49 -14.02 12.84
CA GLU A 257 -0.10 -14.15 11.51
C GLU A 257 0.32 -15.47 10.84
N PHE A 258 1.60 -15.82 10.89
CA PHE A 258 2.14 -17.03 10.26
C PHE A 258 2.17 -18.25 11.18
N LYS A 259 1.66 -18.12 12.41
CA LYS A 259 1.64 -19.18 13.45
C LYS A 259 3.03 -19.79 13.67
N LEU A 260 4.04 -18.93 13.75
CA LEU A 260 5.43 -19.34 13.93
C LEU A 260 5.69 -19.88 15.33
N SER A 261 6.74 -20.68 15.47
CA SER A 261 7.17 -21.18 16.78
C SER A 261 7.68 -20.04 17.66
N THR A 262 7.35 -20.08 18.94
CA THR A 262 7.84 -19.08 19.90
C THR A 262 9.35 -19.14 20.05
N MET A 263 9.98 -17.98 20.23
CA MET A 263 11.42 -17.86 20.45
C MET A 263 11.72 -17.10 21.74
N SER A 264 12.89 -17.36 22.33
CA SER A 264 13.32 -16.64 23.53
C SER A 264 13.71 -15.20 23.20
N ALA A 265 13.53 -14.30 24.18
CA ALA A 265 13.93 -12.90 24.06
C ALA A 265 15.40 -12.74 23.63
N THR A 266 16.31 -13.53 24.21
CA THR A 266 17.74 -13.51 23.85
C THR A 266 17.99 -13.92 22.40
N LYS A 267 17.22 -14.87 21.86
CA LYS A 267 17.34 -15.30 20.46
C LYS A 267 16.87 -14.17 19.53
N TRP A 268 15.73 -13.56 19.85
CA TRP A 268 15.20 -12.41 19.13
C TRP A 268 16.16 -11.21 19.15
N GLU A 269 16.67 -10.82 20.31
CA GLU A 269 17.61 -9.70 20.44
C GLU A 269 18.85 -9.89 19.57
N ARG A 270 19.41 -11.11 19.53
CA ARG A 270 20.55 -11.43 18.67
C ARG A 270 20.24 -11.26 17.18
N TYR A 271 19.08 -11.74 16.72
CA TYR A 271 18.68 -11.62 15.32
C TYR A 271 18.40 -10.17 14.91
N ARG A 272 17.62 -9.48 15.73
CA ARG A 272 17.33 -8.05 15.55
C ARG A 272 18.61 -7.23 15.52
N ASP A 273 19.51 -7.42 16.50
CA ASP A 273 20.73 -6.63 16.59
C ASP A 273 21.71 -6.99 15.45
N GLY A 274 21.71 -8.24 14.96
CA GLY A 274 22.42 -8.64 13.76
C GLY A 274 21.90 -7.97 12.48
N PHE A 275 20.58 -7.87 12.32
CA PHE A 275 19.96 -7.09 11.24
C PHE A 275 20.36 -5.61 11.31
N LEU A 276 20.22 -4.98 12.48
CA LEU A 276 20.58 -3.58 12.70
C LEU A 276 22.06 -3.30 12.41
N GLN A 277 22.95 -4.22 12.77
CA GLN A 277 24.36 -4.08 12.44
C GLN A 277 24.59 -4.09 10.93
N LYS A 278 23.91 -4.97 10.17
CA LYS A 278 24.03 -5.02 8.70
C LYS A 278 23.49 -3.75 8.05
N THR A 279 22.35 -3.22 8.53
CA THR A 279 21.77 -1.98 7.98
C THR A 279 22.66 -0.76 8.24
N GLN A 280 23.24 -0.65 9.44
CA GLN A 280 24.17 0.43 9.80
C GLN A 280 25.56 0.27 9.14
N SER A 281 25.99 -0.97 8.88
CA SER A 281 27.24 -1.28 8.16
C SER A 281 27.15 -0.95 6.67
N ASN A 282 25.96 -1.02 6.09
CA ASN A 282 25.74 -0.71 4.67
C ASN A 282 25.70 0.81 4.42
N VAL A 283 25.17 1.60 5.36
CA VAL A 283 25.31 3.07 5.37
C VAL A 283 26.80 3.48 5.45
N SER A 284 27.62 2.71 6.17
CA SER A 284 29.06 2.92 6.26
C SER A 284 29.87 2.37 5.07
N LYS A 285 29.27 1.57 4.18
CA LYS A 285 29.92 1.08 2.95
C LYS A 285 29.64 1.95 1.72
N GLU A 286 28.52 2.66 1.68
CA GLU A 286 28.31 3.75 0.72
C GLU A 286 29.14 5.01 1.07
N SER A 287 29.68 5.07 2.30
CA SER A 287 30.58 6.13 2.76
C SER A 287 32.07 5.74 2.82
N ILE A 288 32.47 4.60 2.21
CA ILE A 288 33.90 4.24 2.05
C ILE A 288 34.16 3.77 0.60
N GLN A 289 34.09 4.70 -0.34
CA GLN A 289 35.21 4.88 -1.28
C GLN A 289 35.97 6.12 -0.81
N GLU A 290 37.01 5.90 -0.03
CA GLU A 290 38.01 6.93 0.27
C GLU A 290 38.71 7.35 -1.03
N GLU A 291 38.44 8.56 -1.50
CA GLU A 291 39.55 9.46 -1.83
C GLU A 291 39.77 10.40 -0.63
N LYS A 292 41.03 10.51 -0.23
CA LYS A 292 41.53 11.14 1.01
C LYS A 292 41.42 12.68 1.02
N PRO A 293 41.63 13.33 2.19
CA PRO A 293 40.74 14.35 2.76
C PRO A 293 41.02 15.77 2.24
N ASP A 294 39.97 16.61 2.21
CA ASP A 294 40.16 18.05 2.37
C ASP A 294 39.01 18.68 3.18
N ASP A 295 39.41 19.61 4.02
CA ASP A 295 38.78 20.10 5.23
C ASP A 295 37.85 21.27 4.89
N SER A 296 36.62 20.97 4.46
CA SER A 296 35.57 21.98 4.24
C SER A 296 34.22 21.37 3.87
N GLN A 297 33.39 21.10 4.87
CA GLN A 297 31.96 20.91 4.64
C GLN A 297 31.25 22.27 4.55
N PRO A 298 30.46 22.54 3.51
CA PRO A 298 29.35 23.44 3.63
C PRO A 298 28.10 22.68 4.09
N TYR A 299 27.37 23.36 4.97
CA TYR A 299 26.01 23.08 5.43
C TYR A 299 25.11 22.45 4.34
N ILE A 300 24.35 21.42 4.73
CA ILE A 300 23.33 20.75 3.89
C ILE A 300 21.96 21.39 4.20
N PRO A 301 21.29 22.03 3.24
CA PRO A 301 19.90 22.44 3.34
C PRO A 301 18.97 21.26 3.09
N THR A 302 17.88 21.22 3.84
CA THR A 302 16.91 20.13 3.86
C THR A 302 15.64 20.55 3.11
N VAL A 303 15.55 20.35 1.79
CA VAL A 303 14.26 20.29 1.06
C VAL A 303 14.43 19.40 -0.19
N LYS A 304 13.47 18.50 -0.45
CA LYS A 304 13.41 17.60 -1.62
C LYS A 304 12.34 18.05 -2.62
N ASN A 305 12.72 18.13 -3.89
CA ASN A 305 11.89 17.98 -5.11
C ASN A 305 10.52 18.67 -5.18
N TYR A 306 10.47 19.80 -5.88
CA TYR A 306 9.25 20.40 -6.40
C TYR A 306 9.20 20.38 -7.93
N ASN A 307 8.42 19.46 -8.48
CA ASN A 307 7.91 19.55 -9.86
C ASN A 307 6.58 20.33 -9.92
N ASN A 308 6.32 21.22 -8.96
CA ASN A 308 5.20 22.17 -9.02
C ASN A 308 5.31 23.39 -8.08
N GLU A 309 6.52 23.80 -7.67
CA GLU A 309 6.70 25.08 -6.97
C GLU A 309 7.34 26.13 -7.86
N THR A 310 6.81 27.34 -7.74
CA THR A 310 7.44 28.59 -8.12
C THR A 310 8.88 28.63 -7.61
N VAL A 311 9.85 28.60 -8.52
CA VAL A 311 11.26 28.95 -8.21
C VAL A 311 11.23 30.32 -7.53
N SER A 312 11.84 30.46 -6.34
CA SER A 312 11.88 31.76 -5.67
C SER A 312 12.56 32.80 -6.55
N VAL A 313 12.16 34.06 -6.41
CA VAL A 313 12.75 35.16 -7.19
C VAL A 313 14.26 35.20 -7.00
N GLU A 314 14.75 34.96 -5.78
CA GLU A 314 16.18 34.94 -5.45
C GLU A 314 16.91 33.79 -6.13
N THR A 315 16.33 32.59 -6.13
CA THR A 315 16.91 31.42 -6.80
C THR A 315 16.99 31.63 -8.31
N ALA A 316 15.93 32.20 -8.90
CA ALA A 316 15.90 32.51 -10.33
C ALA A 316 16.92 33.59 -10.71
N PHE A 317 16.96 34.69 -9.95
CA PHE A 317 17.91 35.78 -10.17
C PHE A 317 19.36 35.30 -10.06
N LEU A 318 19.68 34.53 -9.02
CA LEU A 318 21.03 34.05 -8.81
C LEU A 318 21.53 33.21 -9.99
N LEU A 319 20.69 32.30 -10.51
CA LEU A 319 21.02 31.48 -11.67
C LEU A 319 21.12 32.29 -12.97
N VAL A 320 20.14 33.16 -13.23
CA VAL A 320 20.05 33.94 -14.47
C VAL A 320 21.22 34.92 -14.59
N TYR A 321 21.57 35.60 -13.51
CA TYR A 321 22.75 36.50 -13.49
C TYR A 321 24.07 35.75 -13.58
N ALA A 322 24.20 34.57 -12.95
CA ALA A 322 25.39 33.73 -13.11
C ALA A 322 25.57 33.26 -14.55
N ALA A 323 24.50 32.77 -15.19
CA ALA A 323 24.51 32.28 -16.56
C ALA A 323 24.79 33.38 -17.60
N ALA A 324 24.32 34.61 -17.35
CA ALA A 324 24.59 35.77 -18.21
C ALA A 324 26.04 36.29 -18.10
N GLY A 325 26.73 35.98 -17.00
CA GLY A 325 28.12 36.35 -16.76
C GLY A 325 29.11 35.25 -17.15
N ASP A 326 30.02 34.93 -16.23
CA ASP A 326 31.07 33.93 -16.40
C ASP A 326 30.64 32.51 -15.99
N GLY A 327 29.34 32.31 -15.73
CA GLY A 327 28.80 31.02 -15.28
C GLY A 327 29.17 30.67 -13.85
N ARG A 328 29.64 31.63 -13.04
CA ARG A 328 30.12 31.38 -11.68
C ARG A 328 29.32 32.09 -10.61
N ILE A 329 29.16 31.37 -9.49
CA ILE A 329 28.61 31.91 -8.24
C ILE A 329 29.67 31.73 -7.15
N LEU A 330 29.87 32.77 -6.35
CA LEU A 330 30.80 32.80 -5.23
C LEU A 330 30.04 32.85 -3.92
N ARG A 331 30.45 32.01 -2.96
CA ARG A 331 30.02 32.02 -1.57
C ARG A 331 31.22 32.33 -0.68
N LEU A 332 31.23 33.51 -0.07
CA LEU A 332 32.37 34.02 0.71
C LEU A 332 32.00 34.16 2.19
N ALA A 333 32.69 33.42 3.05
CA ALA A 333 32.58 33.54 4.50
C ALA A 333 33.80 34.31 5.05
N THR A 334 33.58 35.51 5.60
CA THR A 334 34.63 36.32 6.23
C THR A 334 34.39 36.46 7.73
N LEU A 335 35.44 36.37 8.53
CA LEU A 335 35.34 36.48 9.99
C LEU A 335 34.70 37.82 10.40
N GLY A 336 33.53 37.77 11.04
CA GLY A 336 32.82 38.95 11.52
C GLY A 336 31.84 39.60 10.53
N SER A 337 31.60 39.00 9.35
CA SER A 337 30.52 39.42 8.44
C SER A 337 29.66 38.22 8.03
N PRO A 338 28.36 38.42 7.74
CA PRO A 338 27.53 37.36 7.19
C PRO A 338 28.07 36.84 5.86
N VAL A 339 27.78 35.57 5.56
CA VAL A 339 28.21 34.94 4.30
C VAL A 339 27.61 35.68 3.12
N GLN A 340 28.46 36.05 2.17
CA GLN A 340 28.07 36.78 0.97
C GLN A 340 27.91 35.81 -0.20
N VAL A 341 26.86 36.00 -1.00
CA VAL A 341 26.65 35.27 -2.25
C VAL A 341 26.62 36.28 -3.40
N SER A 342 27.44 36.03 -4.43
CA SER A 342 27.58 36.92 -5.59
C SER A 342 27.79 36.13 -6.87
N ALA A 343 27.42 36.71 -8.00
CA ALA A 343 27.53 36.07 -9.31
C ALA A 343 27.85 37.14 -10.36
N ALA A 344 28.73 36.84 -11.30
CA ALA A 344 29.19 37.80 -12.31
C ALA A 344 29.69 39.15 -11.74
N GLY A 345 30.28 39.14 -10.53
CA GLY A 345 30.73 40.34 -9.82
C GLY A 345 29.62 41.21 -9.19
N LYS A 346 28.35 40.77 -9.25
CA LYS A 346 27.19 41.50 -8.72
C LYS A 346 26.79 40.97 -7.34
N GLN A 347 26.33 41.87 -6.48
CA GLN A 347 25.83 41.57 -5.13
C GLN A 347 24.30 41.53 -5.14
N PHE A 348 23.74 40.65 -4.31
CA PHE A 348 22.30 40.40 -4.27
C PHE A 348 21.65 40.74 -2.92
N MET A 349 22.43 40.79 -1.85
CA MET A 349 21.95 41.15 -0.51
C MET A 349 21.65 42.64 -0.42
N VAL A 350 20.47 43.00 0.11
CA VAL A 350 20.08 44.41 0.31
C VAL A 350 20.90 45.07 1.42
N ASP A 351 21.23 44.30 2.46
CA ASP A 351 22.04 44.75 3.59
C ASP A 351 22.93 43.62 4.13
N ASN A 352 23.83 43.94 5.07
CA ASN A 352 24.70 42.98 5.74
C ASN A 352 24.03 42.32 6.95
N SER A 353 22.73 42.01 6.88
CA SER A 353 22.05 41.24 7.92
C SER A 353 22.26 39.73 7.74
N GLN A 354 22.19 38.99 8.85
CA GLN A 354 22.17 37.52 8.83
C GLN A 354 20.94 36.98 8.08
N ARG A 355 19.86 37.76 8.01
CA ARG A 355 18.62 37.39 7.32
C ARG A 355 18.81 37.39 5.81
N GLU A 356 19.32 38.48 5.24
CA GLU A 356 19.63 38.53 3.81
C GLU A 356 20.68 37.47 3.44
N SER A 357 21.69 37.28 4.29
CA SER A 357 22.70 36.23 4.09
C SER A 357 22.09 34.83 4.03
N ALA A 358 21.10 34.52 4.88
CA ALA A 358 20.43 33.22 4.87
C ALA A 358 19.61 33.01 3.58
N ILE A 359 18.88 34.03 3.12
CA ILE A 359 18.06 33.97 1.89
C ILE A 359 18.93 33.61 0.67
N TRP A 360 20.07 34.28 0.50
CA TRP A 360 20.92 34.05 -0.68
C TRP A 360 21.75 32.78 -0.57
N GLN A 361 22.09 32.34 0.63
CA GLN A 361 22.65 31.00 0.84
C GLN A 361 21.63 29.93 0.45
N GLU A 362 20.37 30.05 0.89
CA GLU A 362 19.28 29.16 0.52
C GLU A 362 19.03 29.15 -1.00
N ALA A 363 19.07 30.32 -1.66
CA ALA A 363 18.96 30.41 -3.11
C ALA A 363 20.07 29.60 -3.81
N LEU A 364 21.34 29.76 -3.40
CA LEU A 364 22.46 29.00 -3.96
C LEU A 364 22.33 27.50 -3.70
N ASP A 365 21.95 27.17 -2.47
CA ASP A 365 21.76 25.82 -2.00
C ASP A 365 20.64 25.09 -2.77
N ASN A 366 19.56 25.79 -3.12
CA ASN A 366 18.51 25.31 -4.03
C ASN A 366 19.06 25.05 -5.43
N LEU A 367 19.92 25.93 -5.97
CA LEU A 367 20.54 25.69 -7.28
C LEU A 367 21.42 24.44 -7.31
N VAL A 368 22.16 24.20 -6.22
CA VAL A 368 22.95 22.98 -6.04
C VAL A 368 22.03 21.77 -5.94
N HIS A 369 20.97 21.87 -5.13
CA HIS A 369 19.97 20.82 -4.96
C HIS A 369 19.31 20.42 -6.28
N PHE A 370 18.94 21.40 -7.11
CA PHE A 370 18.35 21.15 -8.43
C PHE A 370 19.34 20.63 -9.48
N GLY A 371 20.64 20.59 -9.15
CA GLY A 371 21.70 20.24 -10.09
C GLY A 371 21.91 21.28 -11.19
N TRP A 372 21.47 22.52 -10.97
CA TRP A 372 21.64 23.63 -11.91
C TRP A 372 23.02 24.28 -11.78
N VAL A 373 23.66 24.11 -10.62
CA VAL A 373 25.06 24.50 -10.40
C VAL A 373 25.81 23.38 -9.66
N LYS A 374 27.13 23.34 -9.81
CA LYS A 374 28.02 22.38 -9.13
C LYS A 374 29.19 23.11 -8.46
N SER A 375 29.67 22.61 -7.31
CA SER A 375 30.90 23.14 -6.69
C SER A 375 32.13 22.79 -7.52
N VAL A 376 33.07 23.73 -7.69
CA VAL A 376 34.31 23.54 -8.48
C VAL A 376 35.58 23.72 -7.62
N GLY A 377 35.41 23.90 -6.31
CA GLY A 377 36.51 24.00 -5.36
C GLY A 377 36.27 23.13 -4.13
N ARG A 378 37.35 22.87 -3.39
CA ARG A 378 37.31 22.03 -2.18
C ARG A 378 36.51 22.69 -1.05
N LYS A 379 36.52 24.02 -0.97
CA LYS A 379 35.87 24.83 0.07
C LYS A 379 34.40 25.17 -0.13
N GLY A 380 33.79 24.76 -1.25
CA GLY A 380 32.42 25.17 -1.58
C GLY A 380 32.26 26.70 -1.67
N GLU A 381 33.31 27.41 -2.06
CA GLU A 381 33.32 28.87 -2.23
C GLU A 381 33.00 29.27 -3.68
N VAL A 382 33.18 28.36 -4.65
CA VAL A 382 33.00 28.62 -6.08
C VAL A 382 32.12 27.54 -6.70
N PHE A 383 31.08 27.98 -7.40
CA PHE A 383 30.13 27.14 -8.10
C PHE A 383 30.09 27.50 -9.58
N GLU A 384 29.95 26.50 -10.45
CA GLU A 384 29.76 26.68 -11.89
C GLU A 384 28.39 26.19 -12.32
N VAL A 385 27.77 26.94 -13.22
CA VAL A 385 26.50 26.59 -13.86
C VAL A 385 26.67 25.32 -14.71
N THR A 386 25.78 24.36 -14.56
CA THR A 386 25.79 23.10 -15.32
C THR A 386 25.11 23.27 -16.67
N GLY A 387 25.24 22.31 -17.59
CA GLY A 387 24.54 22.36 -18.88
C GLY A 387 23.01 22.39 -18.72
N THR A 388 22.47 21.67 -17.74
CA THR A 388 21.06 21.76 -17.34
C THR A 388 20.73 23.12 -16.73
N GLY A 389 21.65 23.69 -15.94
CA GLY A 389 21.54 25.04 -15.37
C GLY A 389 21.41 26.14 -16.42
N TYR A 390 22.22 26.12 -17.48
CA TYR A 390 22.10 27.09 -18.58
C TYR A 390 20.72 27.01 -19.27
N THR A 391 20.25 25.79 -19.57
CA THR A 391 18.93 25.59 -20.18
C THR A 391 17.80 26.14 -19.29
N LYS A 392 17.94 25.97 -17.97
CA LYS A 392 16.96 26.48 -16.99
C LYS A 392 17.08 27.99 -16.78
N ALA A 393 18.28 28.55 -16.86
CA ALA A 393 18.51 29.99 -16.81
C ALA A 393 17.82 30.69 -17.99
N ASP A 394 17.94 30.17 -19.21
CA ASP A 394 17.27 30.72 -20.38
C ASP A 394 15.74 30.69 -20.22
N TRP A 395 15.21 29.55 -19.77
CA TRP A 395 13.78 29.39 -19.49
C TRP A 395 13.26 30.37 -18.42
N LEU A 396 14.02 30.58 -17.34
CA LEU A 396 13.67 31.54 -16.28
C LEU A 396 13.78 32.99 -16.75
N LYS A 397 14.82 33.32 -17.51
CA LYS A 397 15.03 34.66 -18.06
C LYS A 397 13.88 35.06 -18.98
N GLU A 398 13.44 34.15 -19.85
CA GLU A 398 12.28 34.37 -20.71
C GLU A 398 10.97 34.39 -19.90
N GLY A 399 10.76 33.41 -19.02
CA GLY A 399 9.50 33.25 -18.29
C GLY A 399 9.23 34.37 -17.27
N MET A 400 10.27 34.89 -16.63
CA MET A 400 10.18 35.96 -15.62
C MET A 400 10.54 37.35 -16.19
N CYS A 401 10.93 37.44 -17.47
CA CYS A 401 11.36 38.69 -18.11
C CYS A 401 12.52 39.40 -17.36
N ILE A 402 13.48 38.65 -16.81
CA ILE A 402 14.59 39.20 -16.01
C ILE A 402 15.60 39.93 -16.90
N ASN A 403 15.85 41.20 -16.61
CA ASN A 403 16.84 42.01 -17.30
C ASN A 403 18.23 41.94 -16.62
N THR A 404 19.14 41.17 -17.22
CA THR A 404 20.50 40.99 -16.70
C THR A 404 21.45 42.16 -16.96
N ASP A 405 21.05 43.18 -17.71
CA ASP A 405 21.89 44.34 -18.05
C ASP A 405 21.95 45.39 -16.91
N ILE A 406 21.10 45.25 -15.89
CA ILE A 406 21.03 46.15 -14.73
C ILE A 406 21.47 45.45 -13.44
N GLU A 407 21.62 46.21 -12.35
CA GLU A 407 22.01 45.65 -11.05
C GLU A 407 20.88 44.78 -10.45
N PRO A 408 21.20 43.60 -9.88
CA PRO A 408 20.17 42.67 -9.39
C PRO A 408 19.27 43.31 -8.33
N LEU A 409 19.84 44.16 -7.47
CA LEU A 409 19.11 44.88 -6.43
C LEU A 409 18.13 45.92 -6.98
N ASP A 410 18.37 46.44 -8.18
CA ASP A 410 17.44 47.36 -8.83
C ASP A 410 16.36 46.62 -9.60
N GLU A 411 16.71 45.48 -10.19
CA GLU A 411 15.76 44.64 -10.91
C GLU A 411 14.82 43.87 -9.99
N ILE A 412 15.32 43.35 -8.86
CA ILE A 412 14.50 42.54 -7.94
C ILE A 412 13.36 43.34 -7.29
N LYS A 413 13.45 44.68 -7.26
CA LYS A 413 12.37 45.57 -6.80
C LYS A 413 11.14 45.52 -7.70
N ASN A 414 11.28 45.07 -8.94
CA ASN A 414 10.18 44.91 -9.89
C ASN A 414 9.39 43.60 -9.67
N PHE A 415 9.82 42.78 -8.71
CA PHE A 415 9.20 41.52 -8.35
C PHE A 415 8.69 41.63 -6.90
N ASP A 416 7.44 41.21 -6.65
CA ASP A 416 6.89 41.13 -5.30
C ASP A 416 7.66 40.05 -4.52
N ARG A 417 8.46 40.48 -3.53
CA ARG A 417 9.15 39.58 -2.58
C ARG A 417 8.20 38.94 -1.59
#